data_AF-A0AAW6B8A7-F1
#
_entry.id   AF-A0AAW6B8A7-F1
#
_cell.length_a   1.000
_cell.length_b   1.000
_cell.length_c   1.000
_cell.angle_alpha   90.00
_cell.angle_beta   90.00
_cell.angle_gamma   90.00
#
_symmetry.space_group_name_H-M   'P 1'
#
loop_
_entity.id
_entity.type
_entity.pdbx_description
1 polymer ?
#
loop_
_entity_poly.entity_id
_entity_poly.type
_entity_poly.pdbx_seq_one_letter_code
_entity_poly.pdbx_strand_id
1 'polypeptide(L)'
;MHVYDNPVHVLTNNPEFPDQLIKLSDYSDVTPHNPKYTLIPNVDLNLYSRGFGTHHLPGGMDSSSRFVKVAFVLSHALLIISIVCYSFA
;
A
#
# COMPACT_ATOMS: atom_id res chain seq x y z
N MET A 1 -8.91 -24.48 -17.75
CA MET A 1 -7.71 -24.30 -16.90
C MET A 1 -7.10 -22.96 -17.28
N HIS A 2 -6.87 -22.10 -16.31
CA HIS A 2 -6.22 -20.80 -16.52
C HIS A 2 -4.84 -20.83 -15.84
N VAL A 3 -3.83 -20.29 -16.53
CA VAL A 3 -2.48 -20.10 -15.99
C VAL A 3 -2.14 -18.64 -16.21
N TYR A 4 -1.75 -17.95 -15.15
CA TYR A 4 -1.44 -16.52 -15.17
C TYR A 4 -0.03 -16.29 -14.65
N ASP A 5 0.71 -15.39 -15.28
CA ASP A 5 1.93 -14.85 -14.70
C ASP A 5 1.57 -13.99 -13.50
N ASN A 6 2.24 -14.19 -12.36
CA ASN A 6 1.99 -13.44 -11.13
C ASN A 6 3.16 -12.49 -10.82
N PRO A 7 3.17 -11.27 -11.40
CA PRO A 7 4.27 -10.32 -11.21
C PRO A 7 4.33 -9.73 -9.81
N VAL A 8 3.24 -9.82 -9.04
CA VAL A 8 3.16 -9.28 -7.67
C VAL A 8 3.43 -10.34 -6.59
N HIS A 9 3.59 -11.61 -6.99
CA HIS A 9 3.86 -12.75 -6.10
C HIS A 9 2.86 -12.92 -4.94
N VAL A 10 1.62 -12.49 -5.13
CA VAL A 10 0.53 -12.55 -4.12
C VAL A 10 -0.69 -13.22 -4.73
N LEU A 11 -1.45 -13.95 -3.91
CA LEU A 11 -2.74 -14.53 -4.28
C LEU A 11 -3.62 -14.64 -3.04
N THR A 12 -4.93 -14.38 -3.18
CA THR A 12 -5.90 -14.60 -2.10
C THR A 12 -7.01 -15.56 -2.55
N ASN A 13 -8.27 -15.15 -2.50
CA ASN A 13 -9.43 -15.97 -2.82
C ASN A 13 -10.14 -15.38 -4.04
N ASN A 14 -11.39 -14.93 -3.92
CA ASN A 14 -12.14 -14.28 -5.00
C ASN A 14 -11.91 -12.76 -4.99
N PRO A 15 -12.01 -12.04 -6.12
CA PRO A 15 -12.36 -12.48 -7.49
C PRO A 15 -11.22 -13.22 -8.19
N GLU A 16 -11.33 -13.51 -9.48
CA GLU A 16 -10.24 -14.14 -10.25
C GLU A 16 -8.98 -13.26 -10.31
N PHE A 17 -7.83 -13.87 -10.58
CA PHE A 17 -6.54 -13.18 -10.47
C PHE A 17 -6.41 -11.91 -11.34
N PRO A 18 -6.90 -11.86 -12.60
CA PRO A 18 -6.91 -10.62 -13.38
C PRO A 18 -7.64 -9.45 -12.69
N ASP A 19 -8.80 -9.72 -12.06
CA ASP A 19 -9.55 -8.70 -11.32
C ASP A 19 -8.81 -8.25 -10.07
N GLN A 20 -8.12 -9.18 -9.39
CA GLN A 20 -7.25 -8.83 -8.25
C GLN A 20 -6.13 -7.86 -8.68
N LEU A 21 -5.53 -8.07 -9.86
CA LEU A 21 -4.53 -7.14 -10.41
C LEU A 21 -5.11 -5.77 -10.77
N ILE A 22 -6.27 -5.74 -11.43
CA ILE A 22 -6.94 -4.47 -11.77
C ILE A 22 -7.22 -3.66 -10.49
N LYS A 23 -7.60 -4.33 -9.40
CA LYS A 23 -7.89 -3.69 -8.11
C LYS A 23 -6.71 -2.90 -7.54
N LEU A 24 -5.46 -3.21 -7.92
CA LEU A 24 -4.29 -2.44 -7.48
C LEU A 24 -4.30 -1.00 -8.03
N SER A 25 -4.95 -0.76 -9.18
CA SER A 25 -5.05 0.57 -9.80
C SER A 25 -5.75 1.59 -8.90
N ASP A 26 -6.71 1.13 -8.10
CA ASP A 26 -7.44 1.96 -7.12
C ASP A 26 -6.54 2.52 -6.01
N TYR A 27 -5.33 1.99 -5.86
CA TYR A 27 -4.37 2.34 -4.82
C TYR A 27 -3.05 2.86 -5.40
N SER A 28 -3.08 3.39 -6.62
CA SER A 28 -1.89 3.88 -7.35
C SER A 28 -1.19 5.08 -6.69
N ASP A 29 -1.86 5.79 -5.78
CA ASP A 29 -1.33 6.90 -5.00
C ASP A 29 -0.76 6.47 -3.64
N VAL A 30 -0.97 5.21 -3.25
CA VAL A 30 -0.44 4.67 -1.99
C VAL A 30 1.08 4.55 -2.08
N THR A 31 1.76 5.06 -1.07
CA THR A 31 3.21 5.07 -1.00
C THR A 31 3.71 4.85 0.42
N PRO A 32 4.86 4.18 0.62
CA PRO A 32 5.50 4.07 1.93
C PRO A 32 6.11 5.40 2.41
N HIS A 33 6.18 6.42 1.54
CA HIS A 33 6.78 7.70 1.85
C HIS A 33 5.81 8.66 2.52
N ASN A 34 6.36 9.66 3.21
CA ASN A 34 5.57 10.77 3.70
C ASN A 34 5.11 11.66 2.53
N PRO A 35 3.82 12.06 2.49
CA PRO A 35 3.33 12.95 1.47
C PRO A 35 3.89 14.36 1.67
N LYS A 36 3.96 15.14 0.58
CA LYS A 36 4.13 16.59 0.66
C LYS A 36 2.75 17.22 0.83
N TYR A 37 2.49 17.89 1.94
CA TYR A 37 1.22 18.59 2.14
C TYR A 37 1.21 19.88 1.31
N THR A 38 0.33 19.93 0.32
CA THR A 38 0.14 21.10 -0.55
C THR A 38 -1.26 21.70 -0.44
N LEU A 39 -2.01 21.33 0.61
CA LEU A 39 -3.41 21.71 0.77
C LEU A 39 -3.60 23.22 0.92
N ILE A 40 -2.74 23.87 1.71
CA ILE A 40 -2.78 25.32 1.93
C ILE A 40 -1.42 25.91 1.55
N PRO A 41 -1.34 26.78 0.52
CA PRO A 41 -0.10 27.44 0.18
C PRO A 41 0.48 28.22 1.36
N ASN A 42 1.80 28.16 1.54
CA ASN A 42 2.55 28.89 2.57
C ASN A 42 2.20 28.54 4.03
N VAL A 43 1.50 27.43 4.27
CA VAL A 43 1.32 26.88 5.62
C VAL A 43 2.14 25.61 5.74
N ASP A 44 3.08 25.59 6.68
CA ASP A 44 3.85 24.40 7.00
C ASP A 44 3.01 23.44 7.84
N LEU A 45 2.45 22.43 7.17
CA LEU A 45 1.72 21.34 7.82
C LEU A 45 2.73 20.27 8.23
N ASN A 46 3.16 20.33 9.48
CA ASN A 46 4.08 19.33 10.03
C ASN A 46 3.43 17.95 10.11
N LEU A 47 4.15 16.92 9.64
CA LEU A 47 3.78 15.52 9.83
C LEU A 47 3.92 15.16 11.31
N TYR A 48 2.80 14.89 11.99
CA TYR A 48 2.79 14.53 13.42
C TYR A 48 3.03 13.04 13.69
N SER A 49 3.06 12.21 12.64
CA SER A 49 3.20 10.76 12.70
C SER A 49 3.82 10.23 11.39
N ARG A 50 3.85 8.91 11.24
CA ARG A 50 4.31 8.19 10.03
C ARG A 50 3.11 7.53 9.34
N GLY A 51 3.32 7.06 8.10
CA GLY A 51 2.32 6.26 7.38
C GLY A 51 1.21 7.08 6.70
N PHE A 52 1.34 8.39 6.59
CA PHE A 52 0.34 9.20 5.88
C PHE A 52 0.22 8.86 4.39
N GLY A 53 1.30 8.36 3.76
CA GLY A 53 1.25 7.85 2.39
C GLY A 53 0.46 6.56 2.22
N THR A 54 0.11 5.88 3.32
CA THR A 54 -0.66 4.62 3.29
C THR A 54 -2.13 4.79 3.65
N HIS A 55 -2.62 6.03 3.73
CA HIS A 55 -3.97 6.34 4.21
C HIS A 55 -5.09 5.66 3.39
N HIS A 56 -4.88 5.45 2.09
CA HIS A 56 -5.86 4.82 1.22
C HIS A 56 -5.80 3.29 1.23
N LEU A 57 -4.89 2.65 1.99
CA LEU A 57 -4.89 1.19 2.09
C LEU A 57 -6.21 0.66 2.69
N PRO A 58 -6.74 -0.46 2.17
CA PRO A 58 -7.98 -1.01 2.68
C PRO A 58 -7.78 -1.68 4.04
N GLY A 59 -8.64 -1.33 5.01
CA GLY A 59 -8.63 -1.91 6.36
C GLY A 59 -9.32 -3.28 6.47
N GLY A 60 -10.11 -3.68 5.48
CA GLY A 60 -10.94 -4.90 5.51
C GLY A 60 -10.14 -6.21 5.58
N MET A 61 -10.80 -7.29 6.01
CA MET A 61 -10.24 -8.65 6.04
C MET A 61 -10.74 -9.53 4.89
N ASP A 62 -11.59 -8.97 4.02
CA ASP A 62 -12.02 -9.61 2.79
C ASP A 62 -10.84 -9.89 1.85
N SER A 63 -11.11 -10.75 0.86
CA SER A 63 -10.10 -11.25 -0.08
C SER A 63 -9.37 -10.13 -0.84
N SER A 64 -10.11 -9.13 -1.33
CA SER A 64 -9.55 -8.00 -2.07
C SER A 64 -8.72 -7.09 -1.17
N SER A 65 -9.23 -6.77 0.03
CA SER A 65 -8.49 -5.96 1.00
C SER A 65 -7.18 -6.63 1.43
N ARG A 66 -7.19 -7.95 1.64
CA ARG A 66 -5.96 -8.70 1.97
C ARG A 66 -4.99 -8.73 0.78
N PHE A 67 -5.48 -8.90 -0.44
CA PHE A 67 -4.64 -8.93 -1.64
C PHE A 67 -3.83 -7.63 -1.78
N VAL A 68 -4.51 -6.48 -1.70
CA VAL A 68 -3.89 -5.15 -1.81
C VAL A 68 -2.87 -4.94 -0.67
N LYS A 69 -3.25 -5.26 0.57
CA LYS A 69 -2.35 -5.11 1.73
C LYS A 69 -1.06 -5.92 1.58
N VAL A 70 -1.17 -7.20 1.21
CA VAL A 70 0.00 -8.06 1.10
C VAL A 70 0.86 -7.65 -0.10
N ALA A 71 0.26 -7.29 -1.24
CA ALA A 71 1.01 -6.79 -2.40
C ALA A 71 1.82 -5.53 -2.05
N PHE A 72 1.23 -4.59 -1.31
CA PHE A 72 1.92 -3.39 -0.84
C PHE A 72 3.05 -3.72 0.15
N VAL A 73 2.77 -4.52 1.18
CA VAL A 73 3.77 -4.85 2.21
C VAL A 73 4.94 -5.62 1.60
N LEU A 74 4.69 -6.61 0.74
CA LEU A 74 5.75 -7.38 0.11
C LEU A 74 6.67 -6.50 -0.74
N SER A 75 6.11 -5.56 -1.50
CA SER A 75 6.85 -4.65 -2.37
C SER A 75 7.69 -3.62 -1.60
N HIS A 76 7.33 -3.33 -0.34
CA HIS A 76 7.94 -2.25 0.44
C HIS A 76 8.50 -2.69 1.80
N ALA A 77 8.53 -3.99 2.12
CA ALA A 77 8.86 -4.50 3.45
C ALA A 77 10.20 -3.97 3.99
N LEU A 78 11.26 -3.97 3.17
CA LEU A 78 12.58 -3.47 3.58
C LEU A 78 12.55 -1.97 3.93
N LEU A 79 11.79 -1.18 3.17
CA LEU A 79 11.61 0.25 3.43
C LEU A 79 10.75 0.48 4.68
N ILE A 80 9.66 -0.28 4.85
CA ILE A 80 8.78 -0.20 6.02
C ILE A 80 9.56 -0.57 7.29
N ILE A 81 10.33 -1.66 7.27
CA ILE A 81 11.18 -2.07 8.39
C ILE A 81 12.18 -0.96 8.73
N SER A 82 12.81 -0.35 7.72
CA SER A 82 13.73 0.76 7.94
C SER A 82 13.02 1.96 8.60
N ILE A 83 11.83 2.35 8.12
CA ILE A 83 11.05 3.46 8.70
C ILE A 83 10.67 3.17 10.16
N VAL A 84 10.27 1.94 10.46
CA VAL A 84 9.91 1.52 11.82
C VAL A 84 11.16 1.48 12.71
N CYS A 85 12.23 0.82 12.29
CA CYS A 85 13.45 0.66 13.09
C CYS A 85 14.18 1.98 13.37
N TYR A 86 14.25 2.92 12.41
CA TYR A 86 14.87 4.23 12.64
C TYR A 86 14.04 5.17 13.53
N SER A 87 12.76 4.86 13.77
CA SER A 87 11.89 5.70 14.62
C SER A 87 11.91 5.31 16.10
N PHE A 88 12.58 4.20 16.46
CA PHE A 88 12.76 3.73 17.85
C PHE A 88 14.21 3.81 18.34
N ALA A 89 15.10 4.44 17.58
CA ALA A 89 16.50 4.70 17.93
C ALA A 89 16.74 6.20 18.18
#